data_AF-A0A7W9B6T9-F1
#
_entry.id   AF-A0A7W9B6T9-F1
#
_cell.length_a   1.000
_cell.length_b   1.000
_cell.length_c   1.000
_cell.angle_alpha   90.00
_cell.angle_beta   90.00
_cell.angle_gamma   90.00
#
_symmetry.space_group_name_H-M   'P 1'
#
loop_
_entity.id
_entity.type
_entity.pdbx_description
1 polymer ?
#
loop_
_entity_poly.entity_id
_entity_poly.type
_entity_poly.pdbx_seq_one_letter_code
_entity_poly.pdbx_strand_id
1 'polypeptide(L)'
;MKTHAMLRGLRVTLTKTELQALLNLTRYGAGQIASNSSFNYLPKRQEGVADDVINGLELGLASLRAKQAEARFRREQPKREAEQRAARTHHAEIDGYYVIGFLGDWTDISEDPDQRQWADLLHEDTVPREQGEVRRGVWRIFLSRGSSASDDLDVLPSDCTETAEREEIEELARRIIARHGKQ
;
A
#
# COMPACT_ATOMS: atom_id res chain seq x y z
N MET A 1 -32.16 28.91 45.92
CA MET A 1 -31.88 29.01 44.47
C MET A 1 -30.47 28.49 44.20
N LYS A 2 -30.32 27.38 43.48
CA LYS A 2 -29.02 26.88 43.01
C LYS A 2 -28.82 27.40 41.58
N THR A 3 -27.81 28.24 41.36
CA THR A 3 -27.41 28.72 40.04
C THR A 3 -26.58 27.63 39.35
N HIS A 4 -27.19 26.89 38.43
CA HIS A 4 -26.45 26.07 37.49
C HIS A 4 -25.75 27.00 36.49
N ALA A 5 -24.42 27.11 36.59
CA ALA A 5 -23.62 27.74 35.56
C ALA A 5 -23.75 26.92 34.27
N MET A 6 -24.53 27.41 33.31
CA MET A 6 -24.51 26.88 31.95
C MET A 6 -23.12 27.13 31.36
N LEU A 7 -22.29 26.09 31.30
CA LEU A 7 -21.11 26.06 30.44
C LEU A 7 -21.60 26.11 28.98
N ARG A 8 -21.82 27.33 28.45
CA ARG A 8 -21.98 27.58 27.02
C ARG A 8 -20.63 27.31 26.35
N GLY A 9 -20.36 26.05 26.01
CA GLY A 9 -19.20 25.68 25.20
C GLY A 9 -19.38 26.18 23.77
N LEU A 10 -18.52 27.10 23.32
CA LEU A 10 -18.46 27.51 21.92
C LEU A 10 -17.85 26.36 21.11
N ARG A 11 -18.61 25.79 20.17
CA ARG A 11 -18.09 24.83 19.19
C ARG A 11 -17.65 25.59 17.96
N VAL A 12 -16.35 25.58 17.68
CA VAL A 12 -15.76 26.17 16.48
C VAL A 12 -15.10 25.07 15.66
N THR A 13 -15.38 25.05 14.36
CA THR A 13 -14.68 24.18 13.41
C THR A 13 -13.56 24.98 12.79
N LEU A 14 -12.31 24.55 12.98
CA LEU A 14 -11.13 25.21 12.44
C LEU A 14 -10.45 24.28 11.44
N THR A 15 -9.99 24.84 10.32
CA THR A 15 -9.06 24.18 9.42
C THR A 15 -7.68 24.02 10.08
N LYS A 16 -6.82 23.15 9.53
CA LYS A 16 -5.45 22.95 10.04
C LYS A 16 -4.66 24.28 10.09
N THR A 17 -4.81 25.11 9.07
CA THR A 17 -4.13 26.41 8.97
C THR A 17 -4.65 27.40 10.01
N GLU A 18 -5.96 27.46 10.22
CA GLU A 18 -6.57 28.32 11.23
C GLU A 18 -6.21 27.87 12.65
N LEU A 19 -6.20 26.57 12.91
CA LEU A 19 -5.79 26.03 14.22
C LEU A 19 -4.30 26.31 14.51
N GLN A 20 -3.43 26.19 13.50
CA GLN A 20 -2.02 26.54 13.62
C GLN A 20 -1.83 28.05 13.85
N ALA A 21 -2.57 28.89 13.14
CA ALA A 21 -2.54 30.34 13.32
C ALA A 21 -3.02 30.73 14.73
N LEU A 22 -4.10 30.11 15.21
CA LEU A 22 -4.61 30.32 16.56
C LEU A 22 -3.59 29.91 17.62
N LEU A 23 -2.97 28.73 17.49
CA LEU A 23 -1.90 28.29 18.39
C LEU A 23 -0.73 29.27 18.44
N ASN A 24 -0.30 29.79 17.27
CA ASN A 24 0.79 30.77 17.20
C ASN A 24 0.40 32.09 17.89
N LEU A 25 -0.83 32.56 17.68
CA LEU A 25 -1.35 33.77 18.34
C LEU A 25 -1.48 33.59 19.85
N THR A 26 -1.97 32.44 20.32
CA THR A 26 -2.09 32.15 21.75
C THR A 26 -0.72 32.07 22.42
N ARG A 27 0.26 31.41 21.80
CA ARG A 27 1.66 31.37 22.30
C ARG A 27 2.28 32.76 22.37
N TYR A 28 2.09 33.56 21.32
CA TYR A 28 2.59 34.94 21.29
C TYR A 28 1.95 35.79 22.39
N GLY A 29 0.62 35.71 22.57
CA GLY A 29 -0.10 36.41 23.62
C GLY A 29 0.34 36.00 25.03
N ALA A 30 0.51 34.70 25.27
CA ALA A 30 1.01 34.18 26.55
C ALA A 30 2.42 34.69 26.85
N GLY A 31 3.32 34.70 25.85
CA GLY A 31 4.67 35.23 26.00
C GLY A 31 4.71 36.73 26.32
N GLN A 32 3.78 37.52 25.77
CA GLN A 32 3.67 38.96 26.04
C GLN A 32 3.13 39.29 27.44
N ILE A 33 2.23 38.45 27.97
CA ILE A 33 1.73 38.56 29.35
C ILE A 33 2.86 38.26 30.34
N ALA A 34 3.65 37.23 30.06
CA ALA A 34 4.80 36.85 30.90
C ALA A 34 5.93 37.90 30.87
N SER A 35 6.16 38.59 29.73
CA SER A 35 7.25 39.55 29.57
C SER A 35 6.91 40.97 30.05
N ASN A 36 5.64 41.37 30.05
CA ASN A 36 5.19 42.70 30.49
C ASN A 36 4.39 42.62 31.80
N SER A 37 5.10 42.55 32.93
CA SER A 37 4.49 42.58 34.28
C SER A 37 3.68 43.86 34.58
N SER A 38 3.74 44.87 33.71
CA SER A 38 3.02 46.14 33.82
C SER A 38 1.50 46.03 33.60
N PHE A 39 1.00 44.90 33.05
CA PHE A 39 -0.43 44.64 32.91
C PHE A 39 -1.07 44.22 34.25
N ASN A 40 -1.08 45.12 35.22
CA ASN A 40 -1.66 44.95 36.56
C ASN A 40 -3.19 44.70 36.60
N TYR A 41 -3.83 44.44 35.47
CA TYR A 41 -5.28 44.27 35.33
C TYR A 41 -5.71 42.85 34.95
N LEU A 42 -4.78 41.93 34.68
CA LEU A 42 -5.14 40.55 34.38
C LEU A 42 -5.31 39.77 35.69
N PRO A 43 -6.50 39.19 35.96
CA PRO A 43 -6.67 38.31 37.10
C PRO A 43 -5.72 37.12 36.96
N LYS A 44 -4.96 36.76 38.00
CA LYS A 44 -4.05 35.58 38.04
C LYS A 44 -4.67 34.28 37.51
N ARG A 45 -6.00 34.18 37.54
CA ARG A 45 -6.76 33.07 36.95
C ARG A 45 -6.57 32.92 35.43
N GLN A 46 -6.20 33.99 34.71
CA GLN A 46 -5.99 33.97 33.26
C GLN A 46 -4.62 33.45 32.85
N GLU A 47 -3.62 33.45 33.75
CA GLU A 47 -2.28 32.90 33.48
C GLU A 47 -2.35 31.38 33.24
N GLY A 48 -3.05 30.64 34.11
CA GLY A 48 -3.21 29.18 33.95
C GLY A 48 -4.13 28.77 32.79
N VAL A 49 -5.04 29.65 32.35
CA VAL A 49 -5.93 29.38 31.21
C VAL A 49 -5.15 29.39 29.88
N ALA A 50 -4.06 30.16 29.79
CA ALA A 50 -3.24 30.19 28.59
C ALA A 50 -2.58 28.84 28.31
N ASP A 51 -2.01 28.20 29.33
CA ASP A 51 -1.35 26.89 29.21
C ASP A 51 -2.33 25.79 28.82
N ASP A 52 -3.51 25.76 29.45
CA ASP A 52 -4.57 24.79 29.14
C ASP A 52 -5.06 24.95 27.68
N VAL A 53 -5.20 26.20 27.20
CA VAL A 53 -5.61 26.47 25.82
C VAL A 53 -4.50 26.07 24.83
N ILE A 54 -3.24 26.40 25.12
CA ILE A 54 -2.10 26.01 24.27
C ILE A 54 -2.02 24.49 24.16
N ASN A 55 -2.08 23.78 25.29
CA ASN A 55 -2.06 22.32 25.33
C ASN A 55 -3.25 21.71 24.55
N GLY A 56 -4.45 22.26 24.72
CA GLY A 56 -5.64 21.80 23.98
C GLY A 56 -5.52 21.99 22.47
N LEU A 57 -4.96 23.13 22.02
CA LEU A 57 -4.73 23.42 20.61
C LEU A 57 -3.64 22.53 20.01
N GLU A 58 -2.58 22.22 20.75
CA GLU A 58 -1.52 21.31 20.32
C GLU A 58 -2.03 19.88 20.14
N LEU A 59 -2.78 19.36 21.12
CA LEU A 59 -3.41 18.05 21.06
C LEU A 59 -4.40 17.97 19.89
N GLY A 60 -5.21 19.01 19.70
CA GLY A 60 -6.14 19.10 18.56
C GLY A 60 -5.42 19.07 17.22
N LEU A 61 -4.30 19.78 17.10
CA LEU A 61 -3.51 19.85 15.87
C LEU A 61 -2.81 18.51 15.57
N ALA A 62 -2.27 17.85 16.60
CA ALA A 62 -1.69 16.51 16.48
C ALA A 62 -2.74 15.49 16.02
N SER A 63 -3.94 15.52 16.62
CA SER A 63 -5.07 14.67 16.25
C SER A 63 -5.51 14.88 14.79
N LEU A 64 -5.61 16.14 14.34
CA LEU A 64 -5.96 16.45 12.95
C LEU A 64 -4.89 15.96 11.96
N ARG A 65 -3.61 16.11 12.30
CA ARG A 65 -2.50 15.62 11.46
C ARG A 65 -2.54 14.10 11.34
N ALA A 66 -2.77 13.38 12.44
CA ALA A 66 -2.90 11.93 12.45
C ALA A 66 -4.07 11.46 11.57
N LYS A 67 -5.26 12.06 11.72
CA LYS A 67 -6.43 11.75 10.88
C LYS A 67 -6.20 12.02 9.40
N GLN A 68 -5.51 13.12 9.07
CA GLN A 68 -5.17 13.43 7.68
C GLN A 68 -4.15 12.43 7.10
N ALA A 69 -3.15 12.03 7.89
CA ALA A 69 -2.17 11.04 7.48
C ALA A 69 -2.83 9.67 7.25
N GLU A 70 -3.71 9.26 8.15
CA GLU A 70 -4.49 8.02 8.02
C GLU A 70 -5.40 8.04 6.79
N ALA A 71 -6.12 9.14 6.55
CA ALA A 71 -6.97 9.28 5.37
C ALA A 71 -6.15 9.23 4.06
N ARG A 72 -4.97 9.84 4.04
CA ARG A 72 -4.04 9.74 2.90
C ARG A 72 -3.56 8.31 2.71
N PHE A 73 -3.16 7.64 3.79
CA PHE A 73 -2.72 6.25 3.74
C PHE A 73 -3.81 5.35 3.16
N ARG A 74 -5.06 5.45 3.64
CA ARG A 74 -6.20 4.68 3.10
C ARG A 74 -6.47 4.96 1.62
N ARG A 75 -6.28 6.21 1.18
CA ARG A 75 -6.44 6.59 -0.23
C ARG A 75 -5.32 6.04 -1.11
N GLU A 76 -4.09 6.02 -0.61
CA GLU A 76 -2.92 5.56 -1.35
C GLU A 76 -2.75 4.04 -1.34
N GLN A 77 -3.29 3.36 -0.33
CA GLN A 77 -3.23 1.91 -0.19
C GLN A 77 -3.65 1.14 -1.47
N PRO A 78 -4.83 1.37 -2.07
CA PRO A 78 -5.22 0.62 -3.28
C PRO A 78 -4.31 0.91 -4.48
N LYS A 79 -3.77 2.13 -4.57
CA LYS A 79 -2.83 2.49 -5.64
C LYS A 79 -1.49 1.77 -5.45
N ARG A 80 -0.98 1.71 -4.21
CA ARG A 80 0.25 0.98 -3.89
C ARG A 80 0.09 -0.52 -4.10
N GLU A 81 -1.06 -1.09 -3.75
CA GLU A 81 -1.37 -2.49 -4.02
C GLU A 81 -1.47 -2.78 -5.53
N ALA A 82 -2.06 -1.86 -6.30
CA ALA A 82 -2.12 -1.97 -7.76
C ALA A 82 -0.73 -1.83 -8.40
N GLU A 83 0.11 -0.90 -7.93
CA GLU A 83 1.50 -0.75 -8.37
C GLU A 83 2.35 -1.97 -8.00
N GLN A 84 2.14 -2.55 -6.81
CA GLN A 84 2.81 -3.79 -6.40
C GLN A 84 2.36 -4.99 -7.24
N ARG A 85 1.07 -5.07 -7.60
CA ARG A 85 0.57 -6.09 -8.55
C ARG A 85 1.17 -5.88 -9.94
N ALA A 86 1.17 -4.66 -10.47
CA ALA A 86 1.77 -4.35 -11.76
C ALA A 86 3.28 -4.64 -11.79
N ALA A 87 4.01 -4.39 -10.70
CA ALA A 87 5.43 -4.72 -10.57
C ALA A 87 5.70 -6.24 -10.51
N ARG A 88 4.67 -7.06 -10.22
CA ARG A 88 4.76 -8.52 -10.12
C ARG A 88 4.07 -9.24 -11.28
N THR A 89 3.52 -8.52 -12.25
CA THR A 89 2.85 -9.11 -13.42
C THR A 89 3.45 -8.55 -14.71
N HIS A 90 3.91 -9.43 -15.57
CA HIS A 90 4.42 -9.09 -16.90
C HIS A 90 3.41 -9.51 -17.96
N HIS A 91 3.21 -8.70 -18.99
CA HIS A 91 2.33 -9.02 -20.12
C HIS A 91 3.06 -8.81 -21.44
N ALA A 92 3.00 -9.79 -22.34
CA ALA A 92 3.51 -9.67 -23.70
C ALA A 92 2.70 -10.52 -24.68
N GLU A 93 2.95 -10.32 -25.97
CA GLU A 93 2.45 -11.18 -27.04
C GLU A 93 3.66 -11.65 -27.86
N ILE A 94 3.82 -12.96 -28.01
CA ILE A 94 4.98 -13.59 -28.66
C ILE A 94 4.46 -14.68 -29.59
N ASP A 95 4.75 -14.56 -30.89
CA ASP A 95 4.37 -15.53 -31.92
C ASP A 95 2.87 -15.91 -31.92
N GLY A 96 2.00 -14.94 -31.59
CA GLY A 96 0.54 -15.13 -31.52
C GLY A 96 0.03 -15.75 -30.21
N TYR A 97 0.90 -15.92 -29.21
CA TYR A 97 0.55 -16.36 -27.86
C TYR A 97 0.55 -15.18 -26.91
N TYR A 98 -0.47 -15.12 -26.05
CA TYR A 98 -0.48 -14.24 -24.90
C TYR A 98 0.44 -14.79 -23.82
N VAL A 99 1.30 -13.92 -23.30
CA VAL A 99 2.27 -14.24 -22.27
C VAL A 99 1.93 -13.46 -21.02
N ILE A 100 1.74 -14.15 -19.90
CA ILE A 100 1.60 -13.55 -18.58
C ILE A 100 2.65 -14.12 -17.64
N GLY A 101 3.41 -13.23 -16.99
CA GLY A 101 4.46 -13.60 -16.05
C GLY A 101 4.10 -13.18 -14.63
N PHE A 102 4.41 -14.01 -13.63
CA PHE A 102 4.25 -13.65 -12.22
C PHE A 102 5.55 -13.85 -11.44
N LEU A 103 5.98 -12.83 -10.70
CA LEU A 103 7.12 -12.93 -9.79
C LEU A 103 6.71 -13.60 -8.48
N GLY A 104 7.42 -14.66 -8.10
CA GLY A 104 7.11 -15.40 -6.87
C GLY A 104 8.13 -16.48 -6.51
N ASP A 105 7.76 -17.28 -5.51
CA ASP A 105 8.46 -18.49 -5.11
C ASP A 105 7.65 -19.68 -5.62
N TRP A 106 8.29 -20.56 -6.38
CA TRP A 106 7.63 -21.65 -7.09
C TRP A 106 8.26 -22.99 -6.73
N THR A 107 7.44 -24.02 -6.60
CA THR A 107 7.89 -25.41 -6.41
C THR A 107 7.36 -26.29 -7.53
N ASP A 108 8.18 -27.22 -7.99
CA ASP A 108 7.73 -28.25 -8.91
C ASP A 108 6.94 -29.32 -8.14
N ILE A 109 5.70 -29.54 -8.58
CA ILE A 109 4.79 -30.54 -8.05
C ILE A 109 4.58 -31.69 -9.04
N SER A 110 5.18 -31.65 -10.23
CA SER A 110 5.07 -32.73 -11.21
C SER A 110 5.65 -34.03 -10.64
N GLU A 111 4.95 -35.15 -10.83
CA GLU A 111 5.49 -36.49 -10.52
C GLU A 111 6.37 -37.03 -11.65
N ASP A 112 6.11 -36.58 -12.89
CA ASP A 112 6.84 -36.96 -14.09
C ASP A 112 8.12 -36.10 -14.22
N PRO A 113 9.33 -36.69 -14.24
CA PRO A 113 10.59 -35.94 -14.36
C PRO A 113 10.75 -35.23 -15.70
N ASP A 114 10.02 -35.65 -16.75
CA ASP A 114 10.04 -35.02 -18.06
C ASP A 114 9.06 -33.83 -18.15
N GLN A 115 8.21 -33.65 -17.12
CA GLN A 115 7.27 -32.54 -17.02
C GLN A 115 7.59 -31.67 -15.81
N ARG A 116 7.31 -30.37 -15.94
CA ARG A 116 7.42 -29.42 -14.85
C ARG A 116 6.06 -28.80 -14.60
N GLN A 117 5.60 -28.88 -13.37
CA GLN A 117 4.35 -28.27 -12.94
C GLN A 117 4.64 -27.38 -11.76
N TRP A 118 4.78 -26.08 -12.03
CA TRP A 118 5.08 -25.12 -10.98
C TRP A 118 3.81 -24.77 -10.19
N ALA A 119 3.94 -24.71 -8.86
CA ALA A 119 2.91 -24.24 -7.94
C ALA A 119 3.47 -23.11 -7.07
N ASP A 120 2.63 -22.14 -6.71
CA ASP A 120 3.02 -21.02 -5.86
C ASP A 120 3.24 -21.53 -4.43
N LEU A 121 4.44 -21.33 -3.90
CA LEU A 121 4.80 -21.72 -2.53
C LEU A 121 4.04 -20.95 -1.45
N LEU A 122 3.46 -19.79 -1.78
CA LEU A 122 2.65 -19.00 -0.85
C LEU A 122 1.19 -19.42 -0.81
N HIS A 123 0.75 -20.30 -1.72
CA HIS A 123 -0.62 -20.80 -1.74
C HIS A 123 -0.81 -21.86 -0.64
N GLU A 124 -1.91 -21.76 0.12
CA GLU A 124 -2.15 -22.58 1.32
C GLU A 124 -2.22 -24.09 1.02
N ASP A 125 -2.72 -24.45 -0.17
CA ASP A 125 -2.85 -25.83 -0.63
C ASP A 125 -1.56 -26.41 -1.26
N THR A 126 -0.52 -25.60 -1.45
CA THR A 126 0.72 -26.07 -2.09
C THR A 126 1.54 -26.88 -1.09
N VAL A 127 1.69 -28.18 -1.36
CA VAL A 127 2.59 -29.07 -0.63
C VAL A 127 3.81 -29.38 -1.50
N PRO A 128 4.99 -28.83 -1.19
CA PRO A 128 6.20 -29.12 -1.95
C PRO A 128 6.59 -30.59 -1.83
N ARG A 129 7.04 -31.18 -2.94
CA ARG A 129 7.64 -32.52 -2.91
C ARG A 129 8.99 -32.47 -2.18
N GLU A 130 9.33 -33.52 -1.42
CA GLU A 130 10.61 -33.58 -0.69
C GLU A 130 11.84 -33.45 -1.62
N GLN A 131 11.75 -33.97 -2.85
CA GLN A 131 12.80 -33.89 -3.87
C GLN A 131 12.39 -33.00 -5.06
N GLY A 132 11.36 -32.17 -4.90
CA GLY A 132 10.91 -31.23 -5.93
C GLY A 132 11.89 -30.06 -6.07
N GLU A 133 12.05 -29.55 -7.29
CA GLU A 133 12.81 -28.32 -7.52
C GLU A 133 12.06 -27.13 -6.90
N VAL A 134 12.78 -26.27 -6.18
CA VAL A 134 12.25 -25.03 -5.62
C VAL A 134 13.02 -23.85 -6.20
N ARG A 135 12.31 -22.89 -6.78
CA ARG A 135 12.87 -21.63 -7.29
C ARG A 135 12.26 -20.45 -6.54
N ARG A 136 13.09 -19.53 -6.09
CA ARG A 136 12.66 -18.38 -5.28
C ARG A 136 12.97 -17.07 -5.99
N GLY A 137 12.05 -16.12 -5.89
CA GLY A 137 12.19 -14.81 -6.53
C GLY A 137 12.33 -14.89 -8.04
N VAL A 138 11.66 -15.85 -8.69
CA VAL A 138 11.71 -16.03 -10.15
C VAL A 138 10.35 -15.72 -10.79
N TRP A 139 10.38 -15.41 -12.08
CA TRP A 139 9.19 -15.14 -12.88
C TRP A 139 8.66 -16.42 -13.49
N ARG A 140 7.43 -16.83 -13.13
CA ARG A 140 6.75 -17.93 -13.81
C ARG A 140 5.98 -17.40 -15.01
N ILE A 141 6.26 -17.95 -16.18
CA ILE A 141 5.70 -17.53 -17.46
C ILE A 141 4.61 -18.50 -17.91
N PHE A 142 3.40 -17.98 -18.09
CA PHE A 142 2.26 -18.70 -18.64
C PHE A 142 2.02 -18.25 -20.08
N LEU A 143 1.70 -19.22 -20.93
CA LEU A 143 1.49 -19.00 -22.36
C LEU A 143 0.11 -19.53 -22.72
N SER A 144 -0.68 -18.72 -23.41
CA SER A 144 -1.99 -19.14 -23.90
C SER A 144 -2.21 -18.71 -25.34
N ARG A 145 -2.78 -19.60 -26.15
CA ARG A 145 -3.29 -19.28 -27.49
C ARG A 145 -4.78 -18.97 -27.38
N GLY A 146 -5.23 -17.91 -28.06
CA GLY A 146 -6.63 -17.49 -28.05
C GLY A 146 -6.92 -16.33 -27.11
N SER A 147 -8.03 -15.62 -27.37
CA SER A 147 -8.55 -14.57 -26.49
C SER A 147 -9.29 -15.19 -25.30
N SER A 148 -9.25 -14.55 -24.14
CA SER A 148 -10.06 -14.90 -22.95
C SER A 148 -11.58 -15.03 -23.21
N ALA A 149 -12.06 -14.61 -24.39
CA ALA A 149 -13.44 -14.72 -24.84
C ALA A 149 -13.71 -15.93 -25.78
N SER A 150 -12.71 -16.78 -26.03
CA SER A 150 -12.81 -17.97 -26.89
C SER A 150 -12.83 -19.24 -26.03
N ASP A 151 -13.69 -20.21 -26.37
CA ASP A 151 -13.70 -21.54 -25.76
C ASP A 151 -12.42 -22.35 -26.09
N ASP A 152 -11.65 -21.93 -27.10
CA ASP A 152 -10.36 -22.51 -27.50
C ASP A 152 -9.18 -21.84 -26.76
N LEU A 153 -9.21 -21.80 -25.42
CA LEU A 153 -8.07 -21.34 -24.62
C LEU A 153 -7.07 -22.49 -24.43
N ASP A 154 -6.09 -22.57 -25.32
CA ASP A 154 -4.98 -23.52 -25.17
C ASP A 154 -3.93 -22.92 -24.23
N VAL A 155 -3.86 -23.39 -22.98
CA VAL A 155 -2.80 -23.01 -22.04
C VAL A 155 -1.64 -24.01 -22.15
N LEU A 156 -0.47 -23.52 -22.55
CA LEU A 156 0.74 -24.34 -22.61
C LEU A 156 1.39 -24.47 -21.22
N PRO A 157 2.18 -25.53 -20.98
CA PRO A 157 2.94 -25.70 -19.75
C PRO A 157 3.83 -24.48 -19.47
N SER A 158 3.80 -23.99 -18.24
CA SER A 158 4.60 -22.84 -17.80
C SER A 158 6.01 -23.27 -17.35
N ASP A 159 7.00 -22.39 -17.48
CA ASP A 159 8.31 -22.53 -16.81
C ASP A 159 8.76 -21.16 -16.25
N CYS A 160 9.90 -21.11 -15.57
CA CYS A 160 10.38 -19.91 -14.90
C CYS A 160 11.60 -19.26 -15.58
N THR A 161 11.66 -17.93 -15.57
CA THR A 161 12.82 -17.08 -15.90
C THR A 161 13.36 -16.37 -14.65
N GLU A 162 14.64 -16.03 -14.64
CA GLU A 162 15.24 -15.29 -13.51
C GLU A 162 14.81 -13.81 -13.51
N THR A 163 14.60 -13.25 -14.70
CA THR A 163 14.22 -11.84 -14.87
C THR A 163 12.91 -11.67 -15.62
N ALA A 164 12.41 -10.43 -15.61
CA ALA A 164 11.29 -9.99 -16.43
C ALA A 164 11.75 -9.47 -17.81
N GLU A 165 13.02 -9.65 -18.17
CA GLU A 165 13.57 -9.14 -19.43
C GLU A 165 12.87 -9.80 -20.60
N ARG A 166 12.47 -8.98 -21.57
CA ARG A 166 11.68 -9.44 -22.72
C ARG A 166 12.41 -10.53 -23.52
N GLU A 167 13.72 -10.41 -23.69
CA GLU A 167 14.52 -11.38 -24.46
C GLU A 167 14.52 -12.76 -23.80
N GLU A 168 14.67 -12.83 -22.47
CA GLU A 168 14.65 -14.09 -21.72
C GLU A 168 13.26 -14.74 -21.78
N ILE A 169 12.20 -13.94 -21.63
CA ILE A 169 10.82 -14.40 -21.75
C ILE A 169 10.52 -14.88 -23.18
N GLU A 170 10.99 -14.17 -24.20
CA GLU A 170 10.83 -14.58 -25.61
C GLU A 170 11.54 -15.91 -25.91
N GLU A 171 12.77 -16.09 -25.43
CA GLU A 171 13.51 -17.34 -25.64
C GLU A 171 12.79 -18.51 -24.97
N LEU A 172 12.34 -18.32 -23.72
CA LEU A 172 11.59 -19.34 -23.01
C LEU A 172 10.26 -19.66 -23.71
N ALA A 173 9.52 -18.62 -24.12
CA ALA A 173 8.24 -18.78 -24.80
C ALA A 173 8.39 -19.58 -26.09
N ARG A 174 9.36 -19.24 -26.94
CA ARG A 174 9.64 -19.99 -28.17
C ARG A 174 10.01 -21.44 -27.89
N ARG A 175 10.76 -21.71 -26.81
CA ARG A 175 11.14 -23.08 -26.41
C ARG A 175 9.92 -23.91 -25.99
N ILE A 176 9.02 -23.32 -25.21
CA ILE A 176 7.76 -23.97 -24.78
C ILE A 176 6.85 -24.20 -25.98
N ILE A 177 6.66 -23.18 -26.84
CA ILE A 177 5.86 -23.28 -28.06
C ILE A 177 6.42 -24.34 -29.00
N ALA A 178 7.75 -24.42 -29.19
CA ALA A 178 8.35 -25.45 -30.03
C ALA A 178 8.13 -26.88 -29.49
N ARG A 179 8.07 -27.04 -28.17
CA ARG A 179 7.88 -28.33 -27.50
C ARG A 179 6.41 -28.77 -27.49
N HIS A 180 5.47 -27.85 -27.33
CA HIS A 180 4.06 -28.16 -27.05
C HIS A 180 3.07 -27.62 -28.10
N GLY A 181 3.46 -26.63 -28.91
CA GLY A 181 2.60 -25.95 -29.89
C GLY A 181 2.39 -26.69 -31.22
N LYS A 182 2.78 -27.97 -31.32
CA LYS A 182 2.60 -28.84 -32.52
C LYS A 182 1.53 -29.92 -32.34
N GLN A 183 0.58 -29.73 -31.43
CA GLN A 183 -0.60 -30.60 -31.34
C GLN A 183 -1.77 -30.02 -32.13
#